data_AF-A0A1I0QHS5-F1
#
_entry.id   AF-A0A1I0QHS5-F1
#
_cell.length_a   1.000
_cell.length_b   1.000
_cell.length_c   1.000
_cell.angle_alpha   90.00
_cell.angle_beta   90.00
_cell.angle_gamma   90.00
#
_symmetry.space_group_name_H-M   'P 1'
#
loop_
_entity.id
_entity.type
_entity.pdbx_description
1 polymer ?
#
loop_
_entity_poly.entity_id
_entity_poly.type
_entity_poly.pdbx_seq_one_letter_code
_entity_poly.pdbx_strand_id
1 'polypeptide(L)'
;MVFQEELNIKELISEERERDPKFKQAWDNSRLEYKILGEVIKARKANGITQKELARKTGFKQQAISRIENKETSPSLATLCRILDELKLDIQIIPKSKA
;
A
#
# COMPACT_ATOMS: atom_id res chain seq x y z
N MET A 1 38.01 -7.80 10.57
CA MET A 1 36.93 -7.79 9.55
C MET A 1 35.65 -8.16 10.26
N VAL A 2 34.69 -7.24 10.36
CA VAL A 2 33.35 -7.54 10.89
C VAL A 2 32.49 -7.82 9.67
N PHE A 3 32.11 -9.09 9.47
CA PHE A 3 31.07 -9.44 8.52
C PHE A 3 29.76 -8.90 9.10
N GLN A 4 29.19 -7.86 8.49
CA GLN A 4 27.79 -7.54 8.76
C GLN A 4 26.97 -8.60 8.02
N GLU A 5 26.32 -9.49 8.77
CA GLU A 5 25.28 -10.34 8.20
C GLU A 5 24.16 -9.43 7.69
N GLU A 6 23.87 -9.53 6.38
CA GLU A 6 22.76 -8.81 5.79
C GLU A 6 21.45 -9.39 6.31
N LEU A 7 20.66 -8.56 6.99
CA LEU A 7 19.33 -8.95 7.47
C LEU A 7 18.40 -9.28 6.30
N ASN A 8 18.01 -10.54 6.18
CA ASN A 8 16.96 -10.94 5.25
C ASN A 8 15.58 -10.64 5.85
N ILE A 9 15.04 -9.46 5.51
CA ILE A 9 13.74 -8.99 6.01
C ILE A 9 12.60 -9.97 5.67
N LYS A 10 12.66 -10.68 4.54
CA LYS A 10 11.59 -11.62 4.15
C LYS A 10 11.55 -12.84 5.05
N GLU A 11 12.72 -13.38 5.39
CA GLU A 11 12.86 -14.53 6.29
C GLU A 11 12.40 -14.14 7.71
N LEU A 12 12.89 -13.01 8.23
CA LEU A 12 12.50 -12.51 9.55
C LEU A 12 10.97 -12.33 9.69
N ILE A 13 10.32 -11.77 8.67
CA ILE A 13 8.86 -11.62 8.67
C ILE A 13 8.16 -12.98 8.61
N SER A 14 8.72 -13.96 7.91
CA SER A 14 8.15 -15.31 7.84
C SER A 14 8.18 -15.98 9.22
N GLU A 15 9.33 -15.93 9.88
CA GLU A 15 9.55 -16.50 11.21
C GLU A 15 8.60 -15.87 12.24
N GLU A 16 8.48 -14.54 12.26
CA GLU A 16 7.57 -13.85 13.19
C GLU A 16 6.09 -14.14 12.90
N ARG A 17 5.71 -14.40 11.64
CA ARG A 17 4.34 -14.85 11.29
C ARG A 17 4.03 -16.24 11.80
N GLU A 18 5.02 -17.13 11.90
CA GLU A 18 4.84 -18.47 12.46
C GLU A 18 4.82 -18.42 13.99
N ARG A 19 5.63 -17.53 14.57
CA ARG A 19 5.82 -17.38 16.01
C ARG A 19 4.66 -16.70 16.73
N ASP A 20 4.09 -15.64 16.15
CA ASP A 20 3.04 -14.84 16.79
C ASP A 20 1.74 -14.83 15.96
N PRO A 21 0.68 -15.54 16.40
CA PRO A 21 -0.63 -15.51 15.76
C PRO A 21 -1.25 -14.11 15.65
N LYS A 22 -0.98 -13.19 16.60
CA LYS A 22 -1.46 -11.81 16.54
C LYS A 22 -0.73 -11.04 15.45
N PHE A 23 0.59 -11.21 15.35
CA PHE A 23 1.38 -10.66 14.25
C PHE A 23 0.88 -11.19 12.90
N LYS A 24 0.68 -12.52 12.78
CA LYS A 24 0.14 -13.14 11.58
C LYS A 24 -1.21 -12.54 11.18
N GLN A 25 -2.12 -12.39 12.12
CA GLN A 25 -3.45 -11.82 11.86
C GLN A 25 -3.37 -10.35 11.42
N ALA A 26 -2.59 -9.52 12.12
CA ALA A 26 -2.39 -8.12 11.75
C ALA A 26 -1.71 -7.98 10.37
N TRP A 27 -0.73 -8.83 10.09
CA TRP A 27 -0.05 -8.91 8.81
C TRP A 27 -1.00 -9.31 7.67
N ASP A 28 -1.77 -10.38 7.86
CA ASP A 28 -2.69 -10.89 6.85
C ASP A 28 -3.83 -9.90 6.57
N ASN A 29 -4.34 -9.22 7.60
CA ASN A 29 -5.41 -8.22 7.49
C ASN A 29 -4.98 -6.97 6.71
N SER A 30 -3.74 -6.51 6.90
CA SER A 30 -3.22 -5.28 6.27
C SER A 30 -2.61 -5.50 4.89
N ARG A 31 -2.34 -6.76 4.52
CA ARG A 31 -1.56 -7.07 3.30
C ARG A 31 -2.25 -6.67 2.01
N LEU A 32 -3.57 -6.80 1.92
CA LEU A 32 -4.31 -6.41 0.71
C LEU A 32 -4.28 -4.91 0.52
N GLU A 33 -4.59 -4.15 1.56
CA GLU A 33 -4.55 -2.68 1.54
C GLU A 33 -3.14 -2.18 1.20
N TYR A 34 -2.09 -2.78 1.79
CA TYR A 34 -0.70 -2.45 1.48
C TYR A 34 -0.40 -2.62 -0.01
N LYS A 35 -0.85 -3.74 -0.62
CA LYS A 35 -0.64 -4.01 -2.05
C LYS A 35 -1.36 -2.97 -2.91
N ILE A 36 -2.64 -2.69 -2.61
CA ILE A 36 -3.44 -1.72 -3.37
C ILE A 36 -2.78 -0.34 -3.32
N LEU A 37 -2.43 0.16 -2.13
CA LEU A 37 -1.77 1.47 -1.99
C LEU A 37 -0.40 1.50 -2.67
N GLY A 38 0.35 0.40 -2.64
CA GLY A 38 1.62 0.28 -3.37
C GLY A 38 1.46 0.47 -4.88
N GLU A 39 0.43 -0.14 -5.48
CA GLU A 39 0.14 0.01 -6.91
C GLU A 39 -0.37 1.41 -7.26
N VAL A 40 -1.19 2.02 -6.39
CA VAL A 40 -1.60 3.43 -6.53
C VAL A 40 -0.39 4.38 -6.56
N ILE A 41 0.55 4.20 -5.62
CA ILE A 41 1.76 5.03 -5.55
C ILE A 41 2.64 4.83 -6.78
N LYS A 42 2.82 3.58 -7.24
CA LYS A 42 3.56 3.29 -8.47
C LYS A 42 2.93 3.99 -9.68
N ALA A 43 1.63 3.85 -9.86
CA ALA A 43 0.93 4.46 -10.97
C ALA A 43 1.00 5.99 -10.94
N ARG A 44 0.85 6.62 -9.77
CA ARG A 44 1.05 8.06 -9.61
C ARG A 44 2.45 8.49 -10.08
N LYS A 45 3.49 7.76 -9.64
CA LYS A 45 4.87 8.03 -10.04
C LYS A 45 5.09 7.80 -11.53
N ALA A 46 4.50 6.76 -12.12
CA ALA A 46 4.58 6.48 -13.55
C ALA A 46 3.91 7.58 -14.40
N ASN A 47 2.83 8.17 -13.89
CA ASN A 47 2.17 9.32 -14.52
C ASN A 47 2.93 10.65 -14.33
N GLY A 48 4.05 10.65 -13.60
CA GLY A 48 4.89 11.84 -13.41
C GLY A 48 4.27 12.93 -12.53
N ILE A 49 3.16 12.67 -11.83
CA ILE A 49 2.48 13.68 -11.01
C ILE A 49 2.89 13.59 -9.54
N THR A 50 3.02 14.75 -8.90
CA THR A 50 3.30 14.91 -7.47
C THR A 50 2.06 14.61 -6.62
N GLN A 51 2.27 14.37 -5.31
CA GLN A 51 1.15 14.26 -4.36
C GLN A 51 0.29 15.53 -4.33
N LYS A 52 0.89 16.72 -4.52
CA LYS A 52 0.20 18.00 -4.59
C LYS A 52 -0.69 18.10 -5.82
N GLU A 53 -0.22 17.63 -6.97
CA GLU A 53 -1.00 17.61 -8.21
C GLU A 53 -2.14 16.60 -8.14
N LEU A 54 -1.89 15.39 -7.61
CA LEU A 54 -2.95 14.41 -7.37
C LEU A 54 -4.01 14.98 -6.43
N ALA A 55 -3.60 15.64 -5.35
CA ALA A 55 -4.51 16.31 -4.43
C ALA A 55 -5.37 17.37 -5.13
N ARG A 56 -4.77 18.22 -5.98
CA ARG A 56 -5.48 19.23 -6.77
C ARG A 56 -6.51 18.60 -7.72
N LYS A 57 -6.13 17.53 -8.41
CA LYS A 57 -6.99 16.84 -9.38
C LYS A 57 -8.16 16.10 -8.72
N THR A 58 -7.94 15.52 -7.55
CA THR A 58 -8.96 14.79 -6.78
C THR A 58 -9.82 15.67 -5.86
N GLY A 59 -9.43 16.94 -5.67
CA GLY A 59 -10.06 17.85 -4.72
C GLY A 59 -9.71 17.58 -3.24
N PHE A 60 -8.69 16.74 -2.99
CA PHE A 60 -8.22 16.44 -1.64
C PHE A 60 -7.13 17.41 -1.16
N LYS A 61 -6.88 17.43 0.14
CA LYS A 61 -5.70 18.12 0.71
C LYS A 61 -4.46 17.28 0.43
N GLN A 62 -3.33 17.91 0.11
CA GLN A 62 -2.05 17.20 -0.07
C GLN A 62 -1.69 16.35 1.16
N GLN A 63 -1.92 16.87 2.38
CA GLN A 63 -1.69 16.11 3.61
C GLN A 63 -2.51 14.82 3.68
N ALA A 64 -3.73 14.80 3.13
CA ALA A 64 -4.55 13.59 3.07
C ALA A 64 -3.95 12.56 2.11
N ILE A 65 -3.53 12.99 0.90
CA ILE A 65 -2.81 12.13 -0.05
C ILE A 65 -1.53 11.57 0.59
N SER A 66 -0.74 12.43 1.25
CA SER A 66 0.49 12.02 1.93
C SER A 66 0.23 10.95 2.98
N ARG A 67 -0.77 11.14 3.85
CA ARG A 67 -1.12 10.17 4.90
C ARG A 67 -1.58 8.84 4.32
N ILE A 68 -2.35 8.87 3.23
CA ILE A 68 -2.78 7.67 2.52
C ILE A 68 -1.57 6.93 1.93
N GLU A 69 -0.68 7.61 1.21
CA GLU A 69 0.51 6.98 0.60
C GLU A 69 1.51 6.45 1.64
N ASN A 70 1.63 7.13 2.78
CA ASN A 70 2.45 6.71 3.91
C ASN A 70 1.79 5.64 4.78
N LYS A 71 0.53 5.27 4.51
CA LYS A 71 -0.26 4.30 5.30
C LYS A 71 -0.51 4.76 6.75
N GLU A 72 -0.50 6.07 6.98
CA GLU A 72 -0.88 6.69 8.25
C GLU A 72 -2.41 6.78 8.40
N THR A 73 -3.16 6.66 7.31
CA THR A 73 -4.63 6.66 7.32
C THR A 73 -5.17 5.80 6.19
N SER A 74 -6.06 4.87 6.51
CA SER A 74 -6.80 4.08 5.52
C SER A 74 -7.85 4.96 4.83
N PRO A 75 -7.82 5.10 3.49
CA PRO A 75 -8.86 5.81 2.77
C PRO A 75 -10.18 5.03 2.81
N SER A 76 -11.31 5.73 2.78
CA SER A 76 -12.59 5.08 2.45
C SER A 76 -12.55 4.55 1.01
N LEU A 77 -13.41 3.58 0.69
CA LEU A 77 -13.53 3.06 -0.67
C LEU A 77 -13.85 4.19 -1.67
N ALA A 78 -14.71 5.12 -1.31
CA ALA A 78 -15.05 6.28 -2.16
C ALA A 78 -13.82 7.19 -2.42
N THR A 79 -12.99 7.40 -1.40
CA THR A 79 -11.73 8.16 -1.56
C THR A 79 -10.75 7.42 -2.47
N LEU A 80 -10.61 6.10 -2.28
CA LEU A 80 -9.78 5.27 -3.13
C LEU A 80 -10.24 5.32 -4.60
N CYS A 81 -11.55 5.13 -4.86
CA CYS A 81 -12.10 5.20 -6.21
C CYS A 81 -11.80 6.54 -6.90
N ARG A 82 -11.97 7.68 -6.22
CA ARG A 82 -11.61 8.99 -6.82
C ARG A 82 -10.14 9.11 -7.19
N ILE A 83 -9.25 8.54 -6.37
CA ILE A 83 -7.81 8.53 -6.69
C ILE A 83 -7.56 7.66 -7.92
N LEU A 84 -8.19 6.50 -8.01
CA LEU A 84 -8.06 5.58 -9.15
C LEU A 84 -8.58 6.20 -10.45
N ASP A 85 -9.74 6.87 -10.41
CA ASP A 85 -10.34 7.55 -11.57
C ASP A 85 -9.41 8.63 -12.14
N GLU A 86 -8.72 9.37 -11.27
CA GLU A 86 -7.74 10.37 -11.68
C GLU A 86 -6.48 9.72 -12.27
N LEU A 87 -6.06 8.57 -11.71
CA LEU A 87 -4.91 7.81 -12.19
C LEU A 87 -5.21 6.91 -13.39
N LYS A 88 -6.47 6.84 -13.85
CA LYS A 88 -6.94 5.97 -14.94
C LYS A 88 -6.69 4.49 -14.64
N LEU A 89 -7.02 4.08 -13.43
CA LEU A 89 -6.88 2.72 -12.95
C LEU A 89 -8.25 2.11 -12.63
N ASP A 90 -8.38 0.81 -12.86
CA ASP A 90 -9.49 0.00 -12.37
C ASP A 90 -9.03 -0.96 -11.27
N ILE A 91 -9.95 -1.35 -10.39
CA ILE A 91 -9.78 -2.48 -9.46
C ILE A 91 -10.58 -3.66 -9.97
N GLN A 92 -9.94 -4.84 -9.96
CA GLN A 92 -10.61 -6.11 -10.23
C GLN A 92 -10.59 -6.99 -8.98
N ILE A 93 -11.75 -7.54 -8.64
CA ILE A 93 -11.89 -8.56 -7.60
C ILE A 93 -11.85 -9.92 -8.28
N ILE A 94 -10.79 -10.66 -8.02
CA ILE A 94 -10.58 -12.01 -8.55
C ILE A 94 -10.59 -13.03 -7.41
N PRO A 95 -10.99 -14.29 -7.68
CA PRO A 95 -10.85 -15.36 -6.69
C PRO A 95 -9.40 -15.48 -6.23
N LYS A 96 -9.18 -15.70 -4.94
CA LYS A 96 -7.85 -16.09 -4.45
C LYS A 96 -7.48 -17.42 -5.13
N SER A 97 -6.27 -17.51 -5.69
CA SER A 97 -5.75 -18.80 -6.17
C SER A 97 -5.89 -19.81 -5.03
N LYS A 98 -6.50 -20.97 -5.32
CA LYS A 98 -6.49 -22.09 -4.37
C LYS A 98 -5.04 -22.38 -4.02
N ALA A 99 -4.73 -22.33 -2.73
CA ALA A 99 -3.48 -22.86 -2.20
C ALA A 99 -3.44 -24.38 -2.41
#